data_AF-A0A3M1AY27-F1
#
_entry.id   AF-A0A3M1AY27-F1
#
_cell.length_a   1.000
_cell.length_b   1.000
_cell.length_c   1.000
_cell.angle_alpha   90.00
_cell.angle_beta   90.00
_cell.angle_gamma   90.00
#
_symmetry.space_group_name_H-M   'P 1'
#
loop_
_entity.id
_entity.type
_entity.pdbx_description
1 polymer ?
#
loop_
_entity_poly.entity_id
_entity_poly.type
_entity_poly.pdbx_seq_one_letter_code
_entity_poly.pdbx_strand_id
1 'polypeptide(L)'
;MSDIEEQIWQAYRDKDVMVFGIAVDEPQAVVQDFVKQFQLTYPVLVGTQTQYNQYRIAGSHVSPYPRDFVIGRDGTIVYASDEYDPEAMQEAINHELNPTGVEAGEKKASPATFLLQPVYPNPFHISARKQSTRGIQITYRLQRTTAIQLQVFDAVGRLVRTLALGQQPQGDYFVAWDGKDAKGGAVPPGIYFIRLKAGPMIATRKFLILR
;
A
#
# COMPACT_ATOMS: atom_id res chain seq x y z
N MET A 1 -18.90 -6.30 21.09
CA MET A 1 -18.60 -6.70 19.70
C MET A 1 -17.51 -5.77 19.21
N SER A 2 -16.50 -6.27 18.50
CA SER A 2 -15.48 -5.40 17.91
C SER A 2 -16.02 -4.74 16.64
N ASP A 3 -15.50 -3.57 16.27
CA ASP A 3 -15.93 -2.88 15.04
C ASP A 3 -15.71 -3.75 13.79
N ILE A 4 -14.61 -4.53 13.75
CA ILE A 4 -14.34 -5.51 12.70
C ILE A 4 -15.38 -6.63 12.66
N GLU A 5 -15.84 -7.12 13.81
CA GLU A 5 -16.87 -8.16 13.86
C GLU A 5 -18.18 -7.65 13.26
N GLU A 6 -18.62 -6.49 13.74
CA GLU A 6 -19.90 -5.89 13.39
C GLU A 6 -19.95 -5.46 11.92
N GLN A 7 -18.90 -4.80 11.44
CA GLN A 7 -18.93 -4.14 10.13
C GLN A 7 -18.33 -4.99 9.01
N ILE A 8 -17.44 -5.93 9.33
CA ILE A 8 -16.75 -6.75 8.31
C ILE A 8 -17.18 -8.21 8.44
N TRP A 9 -16.89 -8.88 9.56
CA TRP A 9 -17.11 -10.32 9.64
C TRP A 9 -18.59 -10.70 9.45
N GLN A 10 -19.53 -10.08 10.16
CA GLN A 10 -20.95 -10.39 10.01
C GLN A 10 -21.45 -10.18 8.57
N ALA A 11 -20.95 -9.15 7.87
CA ALA A 11 -21.36 -8.81 6.51
C ALA A 11 -20.85 -9.80 5.44
N TYR A 12 -19.76 -10.53 5.74
CA TYR A 12 -19.05 -11.36 4.78
C TYR A 12 -18.81 -12.82 5.18
N ARG A 13 -19.13 -13.23 6.41
CA ARG A 13 -18.88 -14.60 6.93
C ARG A 13 -19.51 -15.73 6.13
N ASP A 14 -20.63 -15.45 5.46
CA ASP A 14 -21.38 -16.40 4.63
C ASP A 14 -21.05 -16.20 3.13
N LYS A 15 -20.08 -15.34 2.84
CA LYS A 15 -19.49 -15.09 1.53
C LYS A 15 -18.09 -15.70 1.54
N ASP A 16 -17.51 -15.90 0.37
CA ASP A 16 -16.18 -16.51 0.20
C ASP A 16 -15.05 -15.53 0.61
N VAL A 17 -15.09 -15.10 1.88
CA VAL A 17 -14.21 -14.11 2.54
C VAL A 17 -13.86 -14.63 3.93
N MET A 18 -12.57 -14.60 4.26
CA MET A 18 -12.09 -14.90 5.62
C MET A 18 -11.59 -13.63 6.29
N VAL A 19 -11.90 -13.48 7.58
CA VAL A 19 -11.43 -12.37 8.40
C VAL A 19 -10.46 -12.91 9.45
N PHE A 20 -9.34 -12.24 9.67
CA PHE A 20 -8.36 -12.59 10.69
C PHE A 20 -8.02 -11.36 11.52
N GLY A 21 -7.94 -11.54 12.84
CA GLY A 21 -7.28 -10.58 13.74
C GLY A 21 -5.82 -10.95 13.94
N ILE A 22 -4.94 -9.98 14.18
CA ILE A 22 -3.56 -10.24 14.58
C ILE A 22 -3.31 -9.54 15.92
N ALA A 23 -2.98 -10.33 16.93
CA ALA A 23 -2.46 -9.83 18.20
C ALA A 23 -0.92 -9.93 18.16
N VAL A 24 -0.24 -8.86 18.56
CA VAL A 24 1.22 -8.83 18.66
C VAL A 24 1.58 -8.69 20.14
N ASP A 25 2.57 -9.45 20.59
CA ASP A 25 3.09 -9.44 21.97
C ASP A 25 2.18 -9.91 23.09
N GLU A 26 0.98 -10.35 22.77
CA GLU A 26 0.10 -10.95 23.76
C GLU A 26 0.39 -12.46 23.90
N PRO A 27 0.56 -12.99 25.12
CA PRO A 27 0.67 -14.42 25.33
C PRO A 27 -0.53 -15.14 24.72
N GLN A 28 -0.31 -16.29 24.07
CA GLN A 28 -1.38 -17.04 23.42
C GLN A 28 -2.55 -17.31 24.37
N ALA A 29 -2.29 -17.60 25.65
CA ALA A 29 -3.34 -17.80 26.64
C ALA A 29 -4.24 -16.55 26.82
N VAL A 30 -3.64 -15.36 26.89
CA VAL A 30 -4.36 -14.08 27.01
C VAL A 30 -5.23 -13.83 25.76
N VAL A 31 -4.68 -14.06 24.57
CA VAL A 31 -5.43 -13.92 23.31
C VAL A 31 -6.59 -14.90 23.24
N GLN A 32 -6.38 -16.15 23.64
CA GLN A 32 -7.42 -17.17 23.64
C GLN A 32 -8.52 -16.87 24.67
N ASP A 33 -8.16 -16.36 25.84
CA ASP A 33 -9.12 -15.93 26.85
C ASP A 33 -9.92 -14.72 26.37
N PHE A 34 -9.27 -13.75 25.72
CA PHE A 34 -9.94 -12.62 25.08
C PHE A 34 -10.94 -13.08 24.00
N VAL A 35 -10.52 -13.96 23.09
CA VAL A 35 -11.38 -14.54 22.05
C VAL A 35 -12.62 -15.20 22.67
N LYS A 36 -12.44 -15.99 23.74
CA LYS A 36 -13.57 -16.64 24.45
C LYS A 36 -14.47 -15.63 25.15
N GLN A 37 -13.89 -14.68 25.87
CA GLN A 37 -14.61 -13.67 26.65
C GLN A 37 -15.49 -12.80 25.75
N PHE A 38 -14.94 -12.35 24.63
CA PHE A 38 -15.65 -11.49 23.67
C PHE A 38 -16.39 -12.27 22.60
N GLN A 39 -16.32 -13.60 22.65
CA GLN A 39 -16.96 -14.51 21.70
C GLN A 39 -16.60 -14.18 20.25
N LEU A 40 -15.34 -13.81 20.01
CA LEU A 40 -14.88 -13.49 18.66
C LEU A 40 -15.07 -14.72 17.77
N THR A 41 -15.74 -14.48 16.66
CA THR A 41 -16.20 -15.51 15.73
C THR A 41 -15.25 -15.72 14.55
N TYR A 42 -14.21 -14.89 14.46
CA TYR A 42 -13.15 -14.99 13.47
C TYR A 42 -11.81 -15.37 14.14
N PRO A 43 -10.91 -16.08 13.45
CA PRO A 43 -9.61 -16.46 14.02
C PRO A 43 -8.74 -15.26 14.37
N VAL A 44 -8.02 -15.35 15.50
CA VAL A 44 -6.98 -14.39 15.90
C VAL A 44 -5.63 -15.08 15.91
N LEU A 45 -4.69 -14.56 15.13
CA LEU A 45 -3.32 -15.03 15.01
C LEU A 45 -2.42 -14.31 16.02
N VAL A 46 -1.39 -15.00 16.52
CA VAL A 46 -0.42 -14.45 17.47
C VAL A 46 0.92 -14.24 16.77
N GLY A 47 1.40 -13.00 16.76
CA GLY A 47 2.69 -12.59 16.18
C GLY A 47 3.73 -12.16 17.24
N THR A 48 4.88 -11.65 16.79
CA THR A 48 5.98 -11.17 17.66
C THR A 48 6.32 -9.69 17.39
N GLN A 49 6.61 -8.87 18.42
CA GLN A 49 6.90 -7.42 18.26
C GLN A 49 8.15 -7.11 17.47
N THR A 50 9.11 -8.03 17.47
CA THR A 50 10.49 -7.74 17.05
C THR A 50 10.53 -7.14 15.64
N GLN A 51 9.52 -7.45 14.81
CA GLN A 51 9.34 -6.87 13.48
C GLN A 51 8.56 -5.55 13.49
N TYR A 52 7.52 -5.41 14.31
CA TYR A 52 6.71 -4.19 14.44
C TYR A 52 7.53 -2.99 14.97
N ASN A 53 8.38 -3.22 15.97
CA ASN A 53 9.13 -2.15 16.63
C ASN A 53 10.31 -1.60 15.81
N GLN A 54 10.76 -2.31 14.77
CA GLN A 54 11.92 -1.88 13.96
C GLN A 54 11.68 -0.56 13.21
N TYR A 55 10.43 -0.16 13.01
CA TYR A 55 10.09 0.99 12.17
C TYR A 55 9.12 1.97 12.85
N ARG A 56 8.80 1.73 14.14
CA ARG A 56 7.94 2.62 14.94
C ARG A 56 8.63 3.96 15.18
N ILE A 57 7.96 5.06 14.84
CA ILE A 57 8.46 6.42 15.10
C ILE A 57 8.34 6.70 16.61
N ALA A 58 9.47 6.99 17.26
CA ALA A 58 9.48 7.36 18.67
C ALA A 58 8.61 8.60 18.93
N GLY A 59 7.63 8.48 19.83
CA GLY A 59 6.70 9.57 20.18
C GLY A 59 5.47 9.71 19.27
N SER A 60 5.30 8.87 18.24
CA SER A 60 4.08 8.83 17.40
C SER A 60 3.05 7.86 17.97
N HIS A 61 1.77 8.24 17.94
CA HIS A 61 0.62 7.36 18.21
C HIS A 61 0.08 6.68 16.94
N VAL A 62 0.57 7.07 15.76
CA VAL A 62 0.17 6.51 14.46
C VAL A 62 1.12 5.38 14.08
N SER A 63 0.56 4.24 13.71
CA SER A 63 1.31 3.09 13.21
C SER A 63 2.04 3.47 11.92
N PRO A 64 3.34 3.22 11.78
CA PRO A 64 4.06 3.44 10.51
C PRO A 64 3.67 2.42 9.43
N TYR A 65 2.86 1.42 9.80
CA TYR A 65 2.39 0.35 8.92
C TYR A 65 0.87 0.37 8.79
N PRO A 66 0.36 -0.03 7.61
CA PRO A 66 -1.01 -0.46 7.53
C PRO A 66 -1.27 -1.59 8.52
N ARG A 67 -2.36 -1.46 9.26
CA ARG A 67 -2.85 -2.43 10.26
C ARG A 67 -4.00 -3.25 9.71
N ASP A 68 -4.73 -2.67 8.76
CA ASP A 68 -5.86 -3.31 8.09
C ASP A 68 -5.52 -3.56 6.63
N PHE A 69 -5.84 -4.77 6.17
CA PHE A 69 -5.55 -5.22 4.81
C PHE A 69 -6.74 -5.96 4.21
N VAL A 70 -6.92 -5.83 2.90
CA VAL A 70 -7.72 -6.77 2.09
C VAL A 70 -6.78 -7.40 1.08
N ILE A 71 -6.77 -8.73 1.06
CA ILE A 71 -5.95 -9.53 0.16
C ILE A 71 -6.91 -10.20 -0.83
N GLY A 72 -6.70 -9.93 -2.12
CA GLY A 72 -7.45 -10.51 -3.21
C GLY A 72 -7.18 -12.01 -3.36
N ARG A 73 -8.02 -12.68 -4.14
CA ARG A 73 -7.95 -14.15 -4.33
C ARG A 73 -6.64 -14.62 -4.96
N ASP A 74 -5.98 -13.75 -5.70
CA ASP A 74 -4.69 -13.97 -6.34
C ASP A 74 -3.49 -13.70 -5.40
N GLY A 75 -3.76 -13.35 -4.13
CA GLY A 75 -2.75 -13.02 -3.13
C GLY A 75 -2.24 -11.58 -3.22
N THR A 76 -2.83 -10.72 -4.05
CA THR A 76 -2.45 -9.31 -4.12
C THR A 76 -3.10 -8.50 -3.00
N ILE A 77 -2.37 -7.52 -2.46
CA ILE A 77 -2.94 -6.57 -1.49
C ILE A 77 -3.75 -5.53 -2.28
N VAL A 78 -5.07 -5.55 -2.13
CA VAL A 78 -6.00 -4.65 -2.83
C VAL A 78 -6.43 -3.46 -1.97
N TYR A 79 -6.25 -3.55 -0.66
CA TYR A 79 -6.43 -2.46 0.30
C TYR A 79 -5.42 -2.60 1.45
N ALA A 80 -4.88 -1.48 1.92
CA ALA A 80 -4.02 -1.40 3.09
C ALA A 80 -4.12 -0.01 3.73
N SER A 81 -4.43 0.06 5.03
CA SER A 81 -4.55 1.33 5.76
C SER A 81 -3.99 1.23 7.18
N ASP A 82 -3.36 2.30 7.67
CA ASP A 82 -2.88 2.45 9.05
C ASP A 82 -3.99 2.94 10.00
N GLU A 83 -5.07 3.48 9.42
CA GLU A 83 -6.32 3.86 10.06
C GLU A 83 -7.46 2.91 9.69
N TYR A 84 -8.33 2.64 10.65
CA TYR A 84 -9.50 1.80 10.44
C TYR A 84 -10.55 2.56 9.63
N ASP A 85 -10.81 2.10 8.40
CA ASP A 85 -11.82 2.63 7.47
C ASP A 85 -12.66 1.45 6.92
N PRO A 86 -13.80 1.14 7.56
CA PRO A 86 -14.61 -0.01 7.19
C PRO A 86 -15.32 0.15 5.84
N GLU A 87 -15.63 1.39 5.41
CA GLU A 87 -16.27 1.63 4.12
C GLU A 87 -15.32 1.30 2.97
N ALA A 88 -14.07 1.76 3.06
CA ALA A 88 -13.05 1.45 2.06
C ALA A 88 -12.70 -0.04 2.03
N MET A 89 -12.68 -0.71 3.20
CA MET A 89 -12.50 -2.17 3.28
C MET A 89 -13.64 -2.92 2.60
N GLN A 90 -14.90 -2.54 2.87
CA GLN A 90 -16.08 -3.15 2.25
C GLN A 90 -16.09 -2.95 0.74
N GLU A 91 -15.73 -1.76 0.24
CA GLU A 91 -15.60 -1.50 -1.19
C GLU A 91 -14.58 -2.43 -1.84
N ALA A 92 -13.40 -2.57 -1.24
CA ALA A 92 -12.35 -3.48 -1.73
C ALA A 92 -12.81 -4.94 -1.72
N ILE A 93 -13.46 -5.41 -0.66
CA ILE A 93 -14.00 -6.79 -0.58
C ILE A 93 -15.07 -7.02 -1.64
N ASN A 94 -16.00 -6.07 -1.81
CA ASN A 94 -17.09 -6.18 -2.78
C ASN A 94 -16.57 -6.23 -4.23
N HIS A 95 -15.53 -5.45 -4.53
CA HIS A 95 -14.85 -5.51 -5.82
C HIS A 95 -14.24 -6.89 -6.11
N GLU A 96 -13.64 -7.53 -5.10
CA GLU A 96 -13.07 -8.88 -5.23
C GLU A 96 -14.13 -10.00 -5.32
N LEU A 97 -15.27 -9.83 -4.66
CA LEU A 97 -16.36 -10.81 -4.70
C LEU A 97 -17.16 -10.77 -6.00
N ASN A 98 -17.37 -9.56 -6.54
CA ASN A 98 -18.11 -9.33 -7.76
C ASN A 98 -17.23 -8.58 -8.76
N PRO A 99 -16.24 -9.24 -9.38
CA PRO A 99 -15.53 -8.67 -10.52
C PRO A 99 -16.53 -8.58 -11.68
N THR A 100 -17.32 -7.51 -11.74
CA THR A 100 -18.40 -7.37 -12.73
C THR A 100 -17.83 -7.48 -14.13
N GLY A 101 -18.30 -8.49 -14.87
CA GLY A 101 -18.34 -8.48 -16.31
C GLY A 101 -19.12 -7.25 -16.79
N VAL A 102 -18.64 -6.67 -17.89
CA VAL A 102 -19.02 -5.36 -18.46
C VAL A 102 -20.55 -5.19 -18.63
N GLU A 103 -21.14 -4.13 -18.06
CA GLU A 103 -22.36 -3.54 -18.62
C GLU A 103 -22.02 -2.34 -19.51
N ALA A 104 -22.41 -2.46 -20.77
CA ALA A 104 -22.46 -1.40 -21.75
C ALA A 104 -23.66 -0.48 -21.46
N GLY A 105 -23.50 0.45 -20.52
CA GLY A 105 -24.30 1.66 -20.43
C GLY A 105 -23.42 2.83 -20.85
N GLU A 106 -23.91 3.73 -21.70
CA GLU A 106 -23.18 4.88 -22.25
C GLU A 106 -22.26 5.52 -21.21
N LYS A 107 -20.94 5.30 -21.36
CA LYS A 107 -19.92 5.92 -20.53
C LYS A 107 -19.95 7.42 -20.77
N LYS A 108 -20.74 8.13 -19.97
CA LYS A 108 -20.36 9.47 -19.55
C LYS A 108 -18.99 9.29 -18.89
N ALA A 109 -17.95 9.84 -19.51
CA ALA A 109 -16.58 9.67 -19.08
C ALA A 109 -16.43 10.08 -17.61
N SER A 110 -16.50 9.11 -16.69
CA SER A 110 -15.96 9.27 -15.35
C SER A 110 -14.50 9.70 -15.51
N PRO A 111 -14.02 10.68 -14.74
CA PRO A 111 -12.67 11.18 -14.88
C PRO A 111 -11.72 9.99 -14.82
N ALA A 112 -10.74 9.97 -15.72
CA ALA A 112 -9.73 8.93 -15.71
C ALA A 112 -9.18 8.83 -14.28
N THR A 113 -9.25 7.68 -13.64
CA THR A 113 -8.60 7.50 -12.35
C THR A 113 -7.27 6.81 -12.65
N PHE A 114 -6.16 7.36 -12.19
CA PHE A 114 -4.91 6.60 -12.12
C PHE A 114 -4.47 6.63 -10.66
N LEU A 115 -3.84 5.56 -10.19
CA LEU A 115 -3.45 5.43 -8.79
C LEU A 115 -1.93 5.33 -8.71
N LEU A 116 -1.31 6.20 -7.92
CA LEU A 116 0.08 6.06 -7.49
C LEU A 116 0.08 5.60 -6.03
N GLN A 117 0.55 4.38 -5.77
CA GLN A 117 0.62 3.84 -4.43
C GLN A 117 1.70 4.54 -3.58
N PRO A 118 1.66 4.43 -2.25
CA PRO A 118 2.79 4.81 -1.40
C PRO A 118 4.09 4.15 -1.86
N VAL A 119 5.20 4.87 -1.72
CA VAL A 119 6.53 4.39 -2.10
C VAL A 119 7.07 3.49 -0.99
N TYR A 120 7.63 2.32 -1.33
CA TYR A 120 8.13 1.34 -0.37
C TYR A 120 9.57 0.89 -0.67
N PRO A 121 10.43 0.64 0.33
CA PRO A 121 10.24 1.00 1.72
C PRO A 121 10.41 2.52 1.90
N ASN A 122 9.65 3.09 2.84
CA ASN A 122 9.80 4.47 3.25
C ASN A 122 9.80 4.51 4.79
N PRO A 123 10.93 4.86 5.44
CA PRO A 123 12.19 5.33 4.83
C PRO A 123 12.99 4.23 4.10
N PHE A 124 13.76 4.62 3.08
CA PHE A 124 14.69 3.75 2.35
C PHE A 124 16.13 3.97 2.81
N HIS A 125 16.85 2.89 3.11
CA HIS A 125 18.28 2.94 3.48
C HIS A 125 19.19 2.60 2.29
N ILE A 126 20.05 3.53 1.89
CA ILE A 126 21.13 3.27 0.93
C ILE A 126 22.32 2.67 1.70
N SER A 127 22.30 1.35 1.92
CA SER A 127 23.44 0.68 2.57
C SER A 127 24.53 0.34 1.55
N ALA A 128 25.78 0.73 1.84
CA ALA A 128 26.94 0.40 1.01
C ALA A 128 27.37 -1.08 1.11
N ARG A 129 26.94 -1.81 2.17
CA ARG A 129 27.38 -3.20 2.45
C ARG A 129 26.35 -4.27 2.12
N LYS A 130 25.09 -3.88 1.88
CA LYS A 130 24.03 -4.72 1.33
C LYS A 130 23.29 -3.85 0.34
N GLN A 131 23.55 -4.02 -0.95
CA GLN A 131 22.61 -3.54 -1.96
C GLN A 131 21.25 -4.10 -1.54
N SER A 132 20.34 -3.26 -1.06
CA SER A 132 18.94 -3.65 -0.95
C SER A 132 18.54 -4.09 -2.34
N THR A 133 18.45 -5.41 -2.55
CA THR A 133 18.49 -6.06 -3.88
C THR A 133 17.27 -5.71 -4.74
N ARG A 134 16.37 -4.84 -4.25
CA ARG A 134 15.12 -4.48 -4.91
C ARG A 134 14.88 -2.97 -5.10
N GLY A 135 15.76 -2.10 -4.57
CA GLY A 135 15.59 -0.65 -4.66
C GLY A 135 14.29 -0.13 -4.01
N ILE A 136 13.99 1.14 -4.21
CA ILE A 136 12.73 1.79 -3.89
C ILE A 136 11.68 1.32 -4.90
N GLN A 137 10.63 0.69 -4.41
CA GLN A 137 9.49 0.16 -5.15
C GLN A 137 8.41 1.23 -5.33
N ILE A 138 8.02 1.42 -6.59
CA ILE A 138 7.01 2.40 -7.02
C ILE A 138 5.97 1.65 -7.84
N THR A 139 4.74 1.63 -7.35
CA THR A 139 3.63 0.93 -8.00
C THR A 139 2.55 1.92 -8.43
N TYR A 140 2.04 1.76 -9.64
CA TYR A 140 0.93 2.57 -10.14
C TYR A 140 0.01 1.78 -11.07
N ARG A 141 -1.27 2.19 -11.10
CA ARG A 141 -2.32 1.62 -11.95
C ARG A 141 -2.80 2.63 -12.98
N LEU A 142 -2.86 2.22 -14.24
CA LEU A 142 -3.46 2.98 -15.33
C LEU A 142 -4.81 2.35 -15.71
N GLN A 143 -5.88 3.14 -15.74
CA GLN A 143 -7.22 2.68 -16.15
C GLN A 143 -7.46 2.73 -17.67
N ARG A 144 -6.49 3.24 -18.44
CA ARG A 144 -6.50 3.26 -19.92
C ARG A 144 -5.09 3.49 -20.46
N THR A 145 -4.90 3.18 -21.73
CA THR A 145 -3.65 3.52 -22.44
C THR A 145 -3.36 5.01 -22.34
N THR A 146 -2.25 5.37 -21.70
CA THR A 146 -1.92 6.77 -21.37
C THR A 146 -0.42 7.01 -21.51
N ALA A 147 -0.06 8.20 -21.98
CA ALA A 147 1.33 8.67 -21.93
C ALA A 147 1.73 9.00 -20.48
N ILE A 148 2.75 8.32 -19.98
CA ILE A 148 3.27 8.47 -18.63
C ILE A 148 4.62 9.19 -18.60
N GLN A 149 4.87 9.88 -17.49
CA GLN A 149 6.17 10.42 -17.12
C GLN A 149 6.33 10.22 -15.60
N LEU A 150 7.22 9.30 -15.22
CA LEU A 150 7.54 8.99 -13.83
C LEU A 150 8.92 9.56 -13.48
N GLN A 151 8.96 10.48 -12.51
CA GLN A 151 10.15 11.27 -12.18
C GLN A 151 10.38 11.38 -10.68
N VAL A 152 11.65 11.46 -10.30
CA VAL A 152 12.11 11.70 -8.93
C VAL A 152 12.61 13.13 -8.80
N PHE A 153 12.19 13.83 -7.75
CA PHE A 153 12.61 15.18 -7.42
C PHE A 153 13.19 15.26 -6.01
N ASP A 154 14.14 16.17 -5.80
CA ASP A 154 14.64 16.50 -4.46
C ASP A 154 13.69 17.48 -3.72
N ALA A 155 14.03 17.82 -2.47
CA ALA A 155 13.24 18.70 -1.62
C ALA A 155 13.03 20.12 -2.17
N VAL A 156 13.90 20.57 -3.09
CA VAL A 156 13.81 21.91 -3.71
C VAL A 156 13.21 21.82 -5.13
N GLY A 157 12.68 20.66 -5.52
CA GLY A 157 11.99 20.45 -6.79
C GLY A 157 12.91 20.27 -7.98
N ARG A 158 14.22 20.03 -7.78
CA ARG A 158 15.14 19.69 -8.88
C ARG A 158 14.90 18.26 -9.31
N LEU A 159 14.90 18.04 -10.62
CA LEU A 159 14.77 16.70 -11.21
C LEU A 159 16.04 15.88 -10.91
N VAL A 160 15.87 14.77 -10.20
CA VAL A 160 16.93 13.83 -9.85
C VAL A 160 17.08 12.76 -10.92
N ARG A 161 15.96 12.17 -11.34
CA ARG A 161 15.94 11.09 -12.34
C ARG A 161 14.56 10.93 -12.98
N THR A 162 14.54 10.55 -14.26
CA THR A 162 13.35 10.01 -14.93
C THR A 162 13.43 8.49 -14.90
N LEU A 163 12.37 7.83 -14.44
CA LEU A 163 12.32 6.38 -14.25
C LEU A 163 11.56 5.66 -15.37
N ALA A 164 10.50 6.29 -15.87
CA ALA A 164 9.69 5.76 -16.96
C ALA A 164 9.10 6.89 -17.80
N LEU A 165 8.98 6.64 -19.11
CA LEU A 165 8.44 7.57 -20.09
C LEU A 165 7.76 6.80 -21.22
N GLY A 166 6.68 7.34 -21.77
CA GLY A 166 6.08 6.88 -23.03
C GLY A 166 4.63 6.46 -22.86
N GLN A 167 4.05 5.87 -23.91
CA GLN A 167 2.71 5.29 -23.79
C GLN A 167 2.77 3.92 -23.13
N GLN A 168 1.85 3.71 -22.19
CA GLN A 168 1.65 2.44 -21.52
C GLN A 168 0.17 2.05 -21.59
N PRO A 169 -0.17 0.78 -21.89
CA PRO A 169 -1.55 0.31 -21.89
C PRO A 169 -2.21 0.37 -20.51
N GLN A 170 -3.51 0.11 -20.44
CA GLN A 170 -4.19 -0.12 -19.16
C GLN A 170 -3.51 -1.28 -18.40
N GLY A 171 -3.32 -1.13 -17.09
CA GLY A 171 -2.73 -2.18 -16.25
C GLY A 171 -2.03 -1.67 -15.00
N ASP A 172 -1.45 -2.62 -14.27
CA ASP A 172 -0.60 -2.39 -13.09
C ASP A 172 0.87 -2.40 -13.46
N TYR A 173 1.61 -1.44 -12.91
CA TYR A 173 3.01 -1.22 -13.22
C TYR A 173 3.86 -1.16 -11.97
N PHE A 174 5.03 -1.77 -12.07
CA PHE A 174 6.05 -1.78 -11.04
C PHE A 174 7.35 -1.19 -11.60
N VAL A 175 7.90 -0.20 -10.89
CA VAL A 175 9.18 0.43 -11.21
C VAL A 175 10.06 0.46 -9.97
N ALA A 176 11.30 0.04 -10.11
CA ALA A 176 12.30 0.12 -9.06
C ALA A 176 13.27 1.28 -9.31
N TRP A 177 13.59 2.03 -8.25
CA TRP A 177 14.64 3.04 -8.26
C TRP A 177 15.74 2.70 -7.26
N ASP A 178 16.98 2.65 -7.71
CA ASP A 178 18.15 2.26 -6.90
C ASP A 178 18.74 3.38 -6.03
N GLY A 179 18.05 4.52 -5.92
CA GLY A 179 18.55 5.68 -5.17
C GLY A 179 19.71 6.41 -5.86
N LYS A 180 19.87 6.26 -7.18
CA LYS A 180 20.89 6.97 -7.95
C LYS A 180 20.31 8.06 -8.83
N ASP A 181 21.03 9.17 -8.97
CA ASP A 181 20.73 10.25 -9.90
C ASP A 181 20.94 9.84 -11.38
N ALA A 182 20.69 10.77 -12.30
CA ALA A 182 20.89 10.54 -13.73
C ALA A 182 22.34 10.28 -14.15
N LYS A 183 23.34 10.62 -13.32
CA LYS A 183 24.77 10.37 -13.55
C LYS A 183 25.23 9.04 -12.94
N GLY A 184 24.32 8.30 -12.29
CA GLY A 184 24.64 7.06 -11.58
C GLY A 184 25.25 7.27 -10.19
N GLY A 185 25.29 8.50 -9.69
CA GLY A 185 25.73 8.81 -8.32
C GLY A 185 24.62 8.53 -7.31
N ALA A 186 24.97 7.97 -6.15
CA ALA A 186 24.01 7.80 -5.06
C ALA A 186 23.55 9.15 -4.53
N VAL A 187 22.24 9.32 -4.35
CA VAL A 187 21.68 10.57 -3.83
C VAL A 187 21.94 10.72 -2.32
N PRO A 188 22.08 11.94 -1.78
CA PRO A 188 22.25 12.13 -0.35
C PRO A 188 20.98 11.77 0.44
N PRO A 189 21.08 11.49 1.75
CA PRO A 189 19.92 11.40 2.63
C PRO A 189 19.07 12.67 2.56
N GLY A 190 17.76 12.51 2.63
CA GLY A 190 16.85 13.64 2.53
C GLY A 190 15.47 13.25 2.06
N ILE A 191 14.61 14.26 1.94
CA ILE A 191 13.25 14.13 1.42
C ILE A 191 13.29 14.17 -0.10
N TYR A 192 12.57 13.24 -0.71
CA TYR A 192 12.40 13.14 -2.15
C TYR A 192 10.92 12.97 -2.50
N PHE A 193 10.61 13.23 -3.76
CA PHE A 193 9.26 13.14 -4.30
C PHE A 193 9.24 12.31 -5.58
N ILE A 194 8.38 11.30 -5.64
CA ILE A 194 8.00 10.65 -6.90
C ILE A 194 6.81 11.39 -7.47
N ARG A 195 6.91 11.79 -8.73
CA ARG A 195 5.81 12.37 -9.50
C ARG A 195 5.49 11.47 -10.68
N LEU A 196 4.26 11.01 -10.76
CA LEU A 196 3.70 10.36 -11.93
C LEU A 196 2.75 11.33 -12.63
N LYS A 197 3.05 11.67 -13.88
CA LYS A 197 2.14 12.35 -14.77
C LYS A 197 1.57 11.34 -15.77
N ALA A 198 0.25 11.26 -15.87
CA ALA A 198 -0.47 10.40 -16.79
C ALA A 198 -1.50 11.26 -17.56
N GLY A 199 -1.15 11.67 -18.79
CA GLY A 199 -1.95 12.64 -19.55
C GLY A 199 -2.11 13.97 -18.79
N PRO A 200 -3.35 14.44 -18.52
CA PRO A 200 -3.59 15.69 -17.78
C PRO A 200 -3.40 15.56 -16.26
N MET A 201 -3.27 14.34 -15.75
CA MET A 201 -3.28 14.10 -14.30
C MET A 201 -1.88 13.95 -13.72
N ILE A 202 -1.71 14.37 -12.47
CA ILE A 202 -0.43 14.34 -11.74
C ILE A 202 -0.67 13.84 -10.33
N ALA A 203 0.16 12.90 -9.88
CA ALA A 203 0.18 12.40 -8.51
C ALA A 203 1.61 12.47 -8.00
N THR A 204 1.74 12.86 -6.73
CA THR A 204 3.04 12.97 -6.07
C THR A 204 3.03 12.17 -4.77
N ARG A 205 4.15 11.49 -4.49
CA ARG A 205 4.41 10.79 -3.22
C ARG A 205 5.73 11.26 -2.64
N LYS A 206 5.71 11.65 -1.37
CA LYS A 206 6.89 12.01 -0.58
C LYS A 206 7.49 10.75 0.03
N PHE A 207 8.81 10.64 0.04
CA PHE A 207 9.52 9.56 0.71
C PHE A 207 10.88 10.04 1.24
N LEU A 208 11.43 9.32 2.21
CA LEU A 208 12.67 9.66 2.92
C LEU A 208 13.78 8.67 2.54
N ILE A 209 14.95 9.20 2.21
CA ILE A 209 16.19 8.42 2.05
C ILE A 209 17.08 8.64 3.28
N LEU A 210 17.57 7.52 3.81
CA LEU A 210 18.51 7.43 4.92
C LEU A 210 19.83 6.79 4.47
N ARG A 211 20.89 7.04 5.25
CA ARG A 211 22.17 6.32 5.16
C ARG A 211 22.23 5.18 6.18
#